data_AF-A0A9W9K4A2-F1
#
_entry.id   AF-A0A9W9K4A2-F1
#
_cell.length_a   1.000
_cell.length_b   1.000
_cell.length_c   1.000
_cell.angle_alpha   90.00
_cell.angle_beta   90.00
_cell.angle_gamma   90.00
#
_symmetry.space_group_name_H-M   'P 1'
#
loop_
_entity.id
_entity.type
_entity.pdbx_description
1 polymer ?
#
loop_
_entity_poly.entity_id
_entity_poly.type
_entity_poly.pdbx_seq_one_letter_code
_entity_poly.pdbx_strand_id
1 'polypeptide(L)'
;MLFTKTLMMTLSLLATGAIAQENSANQDYRQSGNAGNGVQGNGNGVQGNGAQGTNVWIKFDIKHGRDKSANYQTGNCYNIGDKHTIQGYEIKSDRRVHVTTWSRFYSEGAENTPNWDGPTDGKHKINPTQEVASICIDQA
;
A
#
# COMPACT_ATOMS: atom_id res chain seq x y z
N MET A 1 40.40 55.84 32.69
CA MET A 1 39.41 54.90 33.25
C MET A 1 38.23 54.87 32.30
N LEU A 2 38.12 53.81 31.48
CA LEU A 2 37.09 53.65 30.46
C LEU A 2 36.35 52.34 30.74
N PHE A 3 35.03 52.44 30.91
CA PHE A 3 34.12 51.34 31.15
C PHE A 3 33.93 50.48 29.90
N THR A 4 34.14 49.18 29.99
CA THR A 4 33.63 48.21 28.99
C THR A 4 32.67 47.25 29.68
N LYS A 5 31.38 47.59 29.60
CA LYS A 5 30.26 46.65 29.75
C LYS A 5 29.94 46.10 28.35
N THR A 6 30.05 44.80 28.17
CA THR A 6 29.45 44.07 27.03
C THR A 6 28.87 42.79 27.62
N LEU A 7 27.62 42.83 28.08
CA LEU A 7 26.38 42.51 27.34
C LEU A 7 26.38 41.06 26.81
N MET A 8 25.58 40.23 27.49
CA MET A 8 25.20 38.86 27.16
C MET A 8 24.53 38.75 25.78
N MET A 9 24.63 37.58 25.16
CA MET A 9 23.44 36.91 24.58
C MET A 9 23.72 35.42 24.38
N THR A 10 23.24 34.61 25.33
CA THR A 10 22.99 33.18 25.16
C THR A 10 21.87 33.01 24.15
N LEU A 11 22.18 32.44 22.99
CA LEU A 11 21.17 32.09 21.99
C LEU A 11 20.69 30.65 22.27
N SER A 12 19.57 30.52 22.99
CA SER A 12 18.83 29.27 23.10
C SER A 12 17.91 29.14 21.89
N LEU A 13 18.20 28.22 20.97
CA LEU A 13 17.23 27.84 19.94
C LEU A 13 16.20 26.87 20.55
N LEU A 14 15.06 27.43 20.93
CA LEU A 14 13.79 26.70 21.00
C LEU A 14 13.24 26.61 19.57
N ALA A 15 13.27 25.41 18.98
CA ALA A 15 12.46 25.12 17.80
C ALA A 15 11.12 24.56 18.27
N THR A 16 10.11 25.43 18.33
CA THR A 16 8.70 25.05 18.51
C THR A 16 8.01 25.02 17.15
N GLY A 17 7.35 23.90 16.86
CA GLY A 17 6.06 23.89 16.15
C GLY A 17 6.08 23.67 14.64
N ALA A 18 5.46 22.55 14.23
CA ALA A 18 4.52 22.36 13.10
C ALA A 18 4.34 20.83 12.93
N ILE A 19 3.36 20.20 13.58
CA ILE A 19 2.03 19.81 13.06
C ILE A 19 2.00 19.40 11.57
N ALA A 20 1.41 18.21 11.36
CA ALA A 20 0.81 17.66 10.15
C ALA A 20 1.78 17.28 9.00
N GLN A 21 1.74 16.01 8.59
CA GLN A 21 0.71 15.53 7.68
C GLN A 21 0.83 14.03 7.52
N GLU A 22 -0.31 13.36 7.59
CA GLU A 22 -0.53 11.99 7.17
C GLU A 22 0.13 11.78 5.81
N ASN A 23 1.02 10.80 5.70
CA ASN A 23 1.63 10.46 4.42
C ASN A 23 0.60 9.68 3.58
N SER A 24 -0.41 10.41 3.11
CA SER A 24 -1.31 10.05 2.03
C SER A 24 -0.51 10.14 0.73
N ALA A 25 0.26 9.10 0.43
CA ALA A 25 0.77 8.81 -0.91
C ALA A 25 0.38 7.35 -1.17
N ASN A 26 -0.74 7.07 -1.82
CA ASN A 26 -0.82 7.12 -3.28
C ASN A 26 -2.29 7.25 -3.72
N GLN A 27 -2.80 8.49 -3.73
CA GLN A 27 -4.08 8.87 -4.33
C GLN A 27 -3.79 9.56 -5.67
N ASP A 28 -3.14 8.85 -6.59
CA ASP A 28 -2.98 9.30 -7.97
C ASP A 28 -3.22 8.12 -8.92
N TYR A 29 -4.48 7.67 -8.99
CA TYR A 29 -5.03 7.26 -10.28
C TYR A 29 -6.55 7.50 -10.37
N ARG A 30 -6.86 8.68 -10.96
CA ARG A 30 -8.08 9.04 -11.71
C ARG A 30 -9.32 9.50 -10.92
N GLN A 31 -9.31 10.76 -10.51
CA GLN A 31 -10.44 11.64 -10.83
C GLN A 31 -10.19 12.29 -12.19
N SER A 32 -10.99 11.93 -13.19
CA SER A 32 -11.23 12.77 -14.37
C SER A 32 -12.58 12.40 -14.97
N GLY A 33 -13.55 13.30 -14.78
CA GLY A 33 -14.72 13.40 -15.64
C GLY A 33 -16.07 13.09 -14.96
N ASN A 34 -16.60 14.03 -14.18
CA ASN A 34 -18.03 14.28 -14.23
C ASN A 34 -18.26 15.67 -14.82
N ALA A 35 -18.21 15.74 -16.15
CA ALA A 35 -18.82 16.82 -16.92
C ALA A 35 -19.10 16.27 -18.31
N GLY A 36 -20.38 16.27 -18.71
CA GLY A 36 -20.74 16.23 -20.13
C GLY A 36 -21.16 14.86 -20.65
N ASN A 37 -22.47 14.72 -20.81
CA ASN A 37 -23.12 14.22 -22.00
C ASN A 37 -22.21 14.20 -23.27
N GLY A 38 -22.01 13.02 -23.86
CA GLY A 38 -21.70 12.86 -25.28
C GLY A 38 -20.23 12.64 -25.69
N VAL A 39 -20.08 11.67 -26.61
CA VAL A 39 -18.99 11.43 -27.58
C VAL A 39 -17.97 10.35 -27.21
N GLN A 40 -18.14 9.20 -27.87
CA GLN A 40 -17.21 8.08 -27.97
C GLN A 40 -15.85 8.51 -28.55
N GLY A 41 -14.77 8.03 -27.94
CA GLY A 41 -13.40 8.11 -28.48
C GLY A 41 -12.56 6.93 -27.97
N ASN A 42 -12.13 6.10 -28.91
CA ASN A 42 -11.41 4.84 -28.79
C ASN A 42 -10.16 4.89 -27.86
N GLY A 43 -10.14 4.02 -26.84
CA GLY A 43 -9.00 3.85 -25.92
C GLY A 43 -9.21 2.62 -25.03
N ASN A 44 -8.56 1.52 -25.40
CA ASN A 44 -8.63 0.21 -24.74
C ASN A 44 -8.06 0.28 -23.31
N GLY A 45 -8.92 0.13 -22.31
CA GLY A 45 -8.57 0.08 -20.89
C GLY A 45 -9.86 0.05 -20.08
N VAL A 46 -10.33 -1.16 -19.79
CA VAL A 46 -11.60 -1.43 -19.09
C VAL A 46 -11.64 -0.67 -17.76
N GLN A 47 -12.50 0.35 -17.67
CA GLN A 47 -12.92 0.97 -16.41
C GLN A 47 -13.78 -0.03 -15.63
N GLY A 48 -13.26 -0.58 -14.54
CA GLY A 48 -14.03 -1.36 -13.59
C GLY A 48 -14.50 -0.49 -12.42
N ASN A 49 -15.78 -0.13 -12.44
CA ASN A 49 -16.69 0.23 -11.33
C ASN A 49 -16.11 0.64 -9.96
N GLY A 50 -16.61 1.76 -9.42
CA GLY A 50 -16.58 2.08 -7.99
C GLY A 50 -17.44 1.11 -7.16
N ALA A 51 -17.10 -0.17 -7.18
CA ALA A 51 -17.66 -1.18 -6.31
C ALA A 51 -17.20 -0.87 -4.89
N GLN A 52 -18.13 -0.83 -3.93
CA GLN A 52 -17.77 -0.82 -2.52
C GLN A 52 -16.93 -2.07 -2.24
N GLY A 53 -15.63 -1.88 -2.08
CA GLY A 53 -14.68 -2.96 -1.86
C GLY A 53 -15.06 -3.75 -0.61
N THR A 54 -14.81 -5.05 -0.65
CA THR A 54 -14.83 -5.87 0.55
C THR A 54 -13.56 -5.61 1.35
N ASN A 55 -13.69 -5.42 2.66
CA ASN A 55 -12.53 -5.24 3.53
C ASN A 55 -11.85 -6.60 3.79
N VAL A 56 -10.60 -6.71 3.36
CA VAL A 56 -9.77 -7.90 3.49
C VAL A 56 -8.60 -7.58 4.42
N TRP A 57 -8.52 -8.27 5.55
CA TRP A 57 -7.34 -8.24 6.39
C TRP A 57 -6.36 -9.30 5.92
N ILE A 58 -5.12 -8.89 5.64
CA ILE A 58 -4.07 -9.82 5.24
C ILE A 58 -2.87 -9.64 6.17
N LYS A 59 -2.34 -10.77 6.65
CA LYS A 59 -1.07 -10.83 7.37
C LYS A 59 -0.05 -11.62 6.56
N PHE A 60 1.13 -11.03 6.39
CA PHE A 60 2.30 -11.61 5.78
C PHE A 60 3.32 -11.98 6.85
N ASP A 61 3.76 -13.23 6.82
CA ASP A 61 4.92 -13.70 7.56
C ASP A 61 6.16 -13.52 6.68
N ILE A 62 7.03 -12.60 7.08
CA ILE A 62 8.23 -12.22 6.33
C ILE A 62 9.40 -13.04 6.82
N LYS A 63 10.04 -13.78 5.90
CA LYS A 63 11.25 -14.54 6.20
C LYS A 63 12.34 -13.60 6.73
N HIS A 64 12.89 -13.92 7.90
CA HIS A 64 13.90 -13.12 8.61
C HIS A 64 13.46 -11.67 8.94
N GLY A 65 12.17 -11.36 8.84
CA GLY A 65 11.61 -10.04 9.09
C GLY A 65 10.55 -10.06 10.19
N ARG A 66 9.93 -8.91 10.40
CA ARG A 66 8.74 -8.78 11.25
C ARG A 66 7.49 -9.04 10.40
N ASP A 67 6.55 -9.79 10.96
CA ASP A 67 5.22 -9.93 10.38
C ASP A 67 4.60 -8.57 10.04
N LYS A 68 3.99 -8.48 8.87
CA LYS A 68 3.22 -7.30 8.44
C LYS A 68 1.76 -7.66 8.34
N SER A 69 0.87 -6.78 8.77
CA SER A 69 -0.57 -6.96 8.58
C SER A 69 -1.25 -5.63 8.26
N ALA A 70 -2.20 -5.65 7.35
CA ALA A 70 -2.98 -4.48 7.00
C ALA A 70 -4.38 -4.86 6.49
N ASN A 71 -5.27 -3.88 6.44
CA ASN A 71 -6.57 -3.98 5.80
C ASN A 71 -6.48 -3.42 4.38
N TYR A 72 -7.13 -4.10 3.45
CA TYR A 72 -7.17 -3.75 2.04
C TYR A 72 -8.60 -3.83 1.51
N GLN A 73 -8.87 -3.12 0.43
CA GLN A 73 -10.13 -3.18 -0.30
C GLN A 73 -9.96 -4.00 -1.58
N THR A 74 -10.92 -4.87 -1.88
CA THR A 74 -10.99 -5.56 -3.20
C THR A 74 -11.12 -4.56 -4.35
N GLY A 75 -10.77 -5.00 -5.57
CA GLY A 75 -10.74 -4.18 -6.78
C GLY A 75 -9.53 -3.25 -6.90
N ASN A 76 -8.54 -3.39 -6.02
CA ASN A 76 -7.39 -2.50 -5.93
C ASN A 76 -6.07 -3.26 -5.85
N CYS A 77 -5.00 -2.59 -6.27
CA CYS A 77 -3.63 -3.05 -6.10
C CYS A 77 -2.87 -2.15 -5.12
N TYR A 78 -2.03 -2.75 -4.29
CA TYR A 78 -1.31 -2.09 -3.21
C TYR A 78 0.17 -2.43 -3.26
N ASN A 79 1.00 -1.43 -2.99
CA ASN A 79 2.41 -1.66 -2.67
C ASN A 79 2.50 -2.01 -1.18
N ILE A 80 3.21 -3.10 -0.85
CA ILE A 80 3.35 -3.57 0.55
C ILE A 80 4.67 -3.09 1.21
N GLY A 81 5.43 -2.24 0.50
CA GLY A 81 6.70 -1.65 0.89
C GLY A 81 7.87 -2.20 0.08
N ASP A 82 9.05 -2.23 0.71
CA ASP A 82 10.24 -2.89 0.15
C ASP A 82 9.95 -4.35 -0.22
N LYS A 83 10.79 -4.93 -1.08
CA LYS A 83 10.68 -6.32 -1.50
C LYS A 83 10.76 -7.25 -0.28
N HIS A 84 9.76 -8.10 -0.11
CA HIS A 84 9.63 -8.99 1.04
C HIS A 84 9.57 -10.45 0.61
N THR A 85 10.43 -11.29 1.19
CA THR A 85 10.34 -12.73 1.00
C THR A 85 9.27 -13.30 1.93
N ILE A 86 8.13 -13.72 1.37
CA ILE A 86 6.98 -14.21 2.15
C ILE A 86 7.09 -15.72 2.38
N GLN A 87 7.05 -16.14 3.64
CA GLN A 87 7.08 -17.56 4.05
C GLN A 87 5.73 -18.08 4.56
N GLY A 88 4.76 -17.19 4.71
CA GLY A 88 3.39 -17.55 5.02
C GLY A 88 2.45 -16.36 4.96
N TYR A 89 1.16 -16.65 4.90
CA TYR A 89 0.11 -15.64 4.86
C TYR A 89 -1.12 -16.09 5.64
N GLU A 90 -1.97 -15.14 6.00
CA GLU A 90 -3.30 -15.35 6.57
C GLU A 90 -4.24 -14.29 6.00
N ILE A 91 -5.40 -14.71 5.49
CA ILE A 91 -6.38 -13.82 4.86
C ILE A 91 -7.71 -13.94 5.60
N LYS A 92 -8.22 -12.82 6.12
CA LYS A 92 -9.53 -12.73 6.75
C LYS A 92 -10.41 -11.79 5.94
N SER A 93 -11.57 -12.30 5.54
CA SER A 93 -12.57 -11.59 4.75
C SER A 93 -13.92 -12.24 5.00
N ASP A 94 -15.00 -11.47 4.91
CA ASP A 94 -16.38 -11.97 4.92
C ASP A 94 -16.77 -12.62 3.59
N ARG A 95 -16.00 -12.38 2.52
CA ARG A 95 -16.19 -12.96 1.18
C ARG A 95 -14.94 -13.65 0.66
N ARG A 96 -15.14 -14.54 -0.32
CA ARG A 96 -14.03 -15.15 -1.08
C ARG A 96 -13.29 -14.09 -1.88
N VAL A 97 -11.96 -14.18 -1.85
CA VAL A 97 -11.07 -13.24 -2.51
C VAL A 97 -9.88 -13.96 -3.12
N HIS A 98 -9.38 -13.40 -4.21
CA HIS A 98 -8.15 -13.82 -4.87
C HIS A 98 -7.11 -12.72 -4.70
N VAL A 99 -5.92 -13.08 -4.21
CA VAL A 99 -4.80 -12.17 -4.03
C VAL A 99 -3.73 -12.55 -5.05
N THR A 100 -3.59 -11.71 -6.07
CA THR A 100 -2.50 -11.80 -7.04
C THR A 100 -1.29 -11.10 -6.47
N THR A 101 -0.12 -11.72 -6.54
CA THR A 101 1.11 -11.21 -5.93
C THR A 101 2.17 -10.95 -7.00
N TRP A 102 2.97 -9.91 -6.80
CA TRP A 102 3.97 -9.48 -7.79
C TRP A 102 5.29 -9.11 -7.15
N SER A 103 6.39 -9.39 -7.86
CA SER A 103 7.77 -9.10 -7.40
C SER A 103 8.20 -7.63 -7.44
N ARG A 104 7.40 -6.81 -8.13
CA ARG A 104 7.44 -5.34 -8.20
C ARG A 104 6.02 -4.85 -8.50
N PHE A 105 5.82 -3.56 -8.69
CA PHE A 105 4.49 -3.08 -9.08
C PHE A 105 4.12 -3.61 -10.47
N TYR A 106 2.87 -4.04 -10.68
CA TYR A 106 2.47 -4.74 -11.90
C TYR A 106 2.73 -3.91 -13.19
N SER A 107 2.64 -2.59 -13.10
CA SER A 107 2.91 -1.67 -14.22
C SER A 107 4.38 -1.61 -14.66
N GLU A 108 5.29 -2.24 -13.92
CA GLU A 108 6.75 -2.21 -14.16
C GLU A 108 7.28 -3.53 -14.76
N GLY A 109 6.42 -4.35 -15.35
CA GLY A 109 6.80 -5.66 -15.92
C GLY A 109 7.15 -6.67 -14.82
N ALA A 110 6.36 -6.69 -13.74
CA ALA A 110 6.53 -7.62 -12.64
C ALA A 110 6.35 -9.07 -13.06
N GLU A 111 7.18 -9.95 -12.50
CA GLU A 111 6.91 -11.40 -12.58
C GLU A 111 5.79 -11.73 -11.59
N ASN A 112 4.84 -12.54 -12.06
CA ASN A 112 3.77 -13.03 -11.21
C ASN A 112 4.36 -14.01 -10.19
N THR A 113 4.11 -13.76 -8.91
CA THR A 113 4.54 -14.62 -7.82
C THR A 113 3.37 -15.52 -7.39
N PRO A 114 3.52 -16.44 -6.42
CA PRO A 114 2.43 -17.34 -6.05
C PRO A 114 1.16 -16.59 -5.60
N ASN A 115 0.05 -16.77 -6.30
CA ASN A 115 -1.25 -16.21 -5.93
C ASN A 115 -1.85 -16.96 -4.73
N TRP A 116 -2.69 -16.26 -3.97
CA TRP A 116 -3.30 -16.78 -2.75
C TRP A 116 -4.81 -16.58 -2.77
N ASP A 117 -5.54 -17.60 -2.33
CA ASP A 117 -6.99 -17.53 -2.16
C ASP A 117 -7.35 -17.39 -0.68
N GLY A 118 -8.41 -16.63 -0.42
CA GLY A 118 -8.94 -16.43 0.92
C GLY A 118 -10.48 -16.45 0.96
N PRO A 119 -11.07 -16.39 2.17
CA PRO A 119 -10.40 -16.37 3.47
C PRO A 119 -9.69 -17.70 3.79
N THR A 120 -8.68 -17.65 4.66
CA THR A 120 -7.96 -18.83 5.13
C THR A 120 -8.41 -19.24 6.53
N ASP A 121 -8.31 -20.53 6.86
CA ASP A 121 -8.61 -21.07 8.19
C ASP A 121 -7.43 -20.89 9.18
N GLY A 122 -6.73 -19.77 9.06
CA GLY A 122 -5.49 -19.46 9.78
C GLY A 122 -4.28 -19.33 8.87
N LYS A 123 -3.08 -19.50 9.46
CA LYS A 123 -1.82 -19.26 8.77
C LYS A 123 -1.48 -20.38 7.78
N HIS A 124 -1.32 -20.03 6.51
CA HIS A 124 -0.82 -20.90 5.46
C HIS A 124 0.68 -20.67 5.30
N LYS A 125 1.48 -21.73 5.45
CA LYS A 125 2.93 -21.68 5.17
C LYS A 125 3.16 -21.94 3.69
N ILE A 126 4.08 -21.19 3.11
CA ILE A 126 4.52 -21.36 1.72
C ILE A 126 6.04 -21.47 1.68
N ASN A 127 6.55 -22.12 0.64
CA ASN A 127 7.98 -22.09 0.37
C ASN A 127 8.32 -20.70 -0.20
N PRO A 128 9.19 -19.93 0.46
CA PRO A 128 9.57 -18.61 -0.02
C PRO A 128 10.49 -18.75 -1.24
N THR A 129 9.92 -18.61 -2.44
CA THR A 129 10.64 -18.74 -3.71
C THR A 129 11.02 -17.39 -4.31
N GLN A 130 10.21 -16.35 -4.09
CA GLN A 130 10.37 -15.03 -4.68
C GLN A 130 10.00 -13.92 -3.69
N GLU A 131 10.54 -12.73 -3.93
CA GLU A 131 10.17 -11.53 -3.20
C GLU A 131 8.86 -10.96 -3.75
N VAL A 132 8.01 -10.45 -2.86
CA VAL A 132 6.75 -9.80 -3.16
C VAL A 132 6.86 -8.32 -2.77
N ALA A 133 6.41 -7.44 -3.65
CA ALA A 133 6.41 -6.00 -3.44
C ALA A 133 5.02 -5.37 -3.65
N SER A 134 4.16 -6.01 -4.45
CA SER A 134 2.78 -5.54 -4.60
C SER A 134 1.79 -6.69 -4.66
N ILE A 135 0.55 -6.37 -4.33
CA ILE A 135 -0.59 -7.29 -4.33
C ILE A 135 -1.76 -6.63 -5.06
N CYS A 136 -2.56 -7.42 -5.76
CA CYS A 136 -3.87 -7.02 -6.28
C CYS A 136 -4.91 -7.96 -5.70
N ILE A 137 -6.04 -7.41 -5.26
CA ILE A 137 -7.06 -8.17 -4.55
C ILE A 137 -8.37 -8.07 -5.31
N ASP A 138 -8.88 -9.22 -5.73
CA ASP A 138 -10.12 -9.33 -6.46
C ASP A 138 -11.13 -10.14 -5.65
N GLN A 139 -12.42 -9.85 -5.83
CA GLN A 139 -13.47 -10.72 -5.28
C GLN A 139 -13.56 -11.96 -6.19
N ALA A 140 -13.50 -13.15 -5.59
CA ALA A 140 -13.57 -14.43 -6.30
C ALA A 140 -15.00 -14.96 -6.42
#